data_AF-D1W586-F1
#
_entry.id   AF-D1W586-F1
#
_cell.length_a   1.000
_cell.length_b   1.000
_cell.length_c   1.000
_cell.angle_alpha   90.00
_cell.angle_beta   90.00
_cell.angle_gamma   90.00
#
_symmetry.space_group_name_H-M   'P 1'
#
loop_
_entity.id
_entity.type
_entity.pdbx_description
1 polymer ?
#
loop_
_entity_poly.entity_id
_entity_poly.type
_entity_poly.pdbx_seq_one_letter_code
_entity_poly.pdbx_strand_id
1 'polypeptide(L)'
;MRVELYMSKKTAGSPDYQVHLSMLQQYLQRYNEIELSHEFPDIVHVFGAWDASAHKKLEQCHRLLIPTVFSSLGQLAPWHFPKHPTPAQVLQTSAQKKATQQASALIVWGELEKQEMEKRKWNEQLHVIPNAVTTSLISPEEMAHETMKLYHEIFEAHDRLTHQRIQEKLNIFPNDNSPEKEVCHALLYLRYQYHRRNIKKQSLQELNDTLNSLEYDEDVLNNMLEQQNEAQFAARIMQVLSEDYQLTEGFMPLDPLNDKQTQRIKEAINPTSNI
;
A
#
# COMPACT_ATOMS: atom_id res chain seq x y z
N MET A 1 1.81 7.23 -9.44
CA MET A 1 1.18 6.32 -8.47
C MET A 1 0.35 5.26 -9.19
N ARG A 2 0.60 3.98 -8.94
CA ARG A 2 -0.15 2.84 -9.49
C ARG A 2 -1.34 2.49 -8.59
N VAL A 3 -2.54 2.54 -9.14
CA VAL A 3 -3.79 2.28 -8.41
C VAL A 3 -4.46 1.03 -8.96
N GLU A 4 -4.72 0.05 -8.09
CA GLU A 4 -5.59 -1.07 -8.46
C GLU A 4 -7.03 -0.76 -8.03
N LEU A 5 -7.96 -0.81 -8.96
CA LEU A 5 -9.39 -0.75 -8.66
C LEU A 5 -9.95 -2.18 -8.65
N TYR A 6 -10.37 -2.66 -7.49
CA TYR A 6 -10.84 -4.03 -7.29
C TYR A 6 -12.33 -4.08 -6.94
N MET A 7 -13.11 -4.74 -7.79
CA MET A 7 -14.51 -5.07 -7.54
C MET A 7 -14.73 -6.57 -7.80
N SER A 8 -15.39 -7.26 -6.87
CA SER A 8 -15.68 -8.68 -7.04
C SER A 8 -16.67 -8.91 -8.19
N LYS A 9 -16.69 -10.11 -8.78
CA LYS A 9 -17.70 -10.49 -9.79
C LYS A 9 -19.13 -10.38 -9.26
N LYS A 10 -19.33 -10.66 -7.96
CA LYS A 10 -20.63 -10.55 -7.29
C LYS A 10 -21.07 -9.09 -7.19
N THR A 11 -20.19 -8.20 -6.74
CA THR A 11 -20.47 -6.75 -6.66
C THR A 11 -20.66 -6.14 -8.04
N ALA A 12 -19.83 -6.53 -9.01
CA ALA A 12 -19.92 -6.07 -10.40
C ALA A 12 -21.18 -6.55 -11.13
N GLY A 13 -21.93 -7.51 -10.58
CA GLY A 13 -23.22 -7.92 -11.11
C GLY A 13 -24.33 -6.88 -10.94
N SER A 14 -24.12 -5.85 -10.10
CA SER A 14 -25.01 -4.70 -9.98
C SER A 14 -24.68 -3.66 -11.05
N PRO A 15 -25.63 -3.31 -11.96
CA PRO A 15 -25.39 -2.32 -13.01
C PRO A 15 -24.90 -0.97 -12.47
N ASP A 16 -25.51 -0.49 -11.37
CA ASP A 16 -25.17 0.81 -10.79
C ASP A 16 -23.72 0.88 -10.30
N TYR A 17 -23.23 -0.22 -9.72
CA TYR A 17 -21.85 -0.30 -9.22
C TYR A 17 -20.86 -0.42 -10.37
N GLN A 18 -21.22 -1.14 -11.43
CA GLN A 18 -20.41 -1.22 -12.64
C GLN A 18 -20.30 0.14 -13.32
N VAL A 19 -21.39 0.89 -13.44
CA VAL A 19 -21.39 2.25 -14.01
C VAL A 19 -20.52 3.19 -13.15
N HIS A 20 -20.63 3.11 -11.82
CA HIS A 20 -19.78 3.88 -10.91
C HIS A 20 -18.29 3.58 -11.11
N LEU A 21 -17.91 2.29 -11.16
CA LEU A 21 -16.51 1.89 -11.37
C LEU A 21 -15.98 2.35 -12.73
N SER A 22 -16.76 2.15 -13.80
CA SER A 22 -16.37 2.56 -15.16
C SER A 22 -16.23 4.07 -15.28
N MET A 23 -17.11 4.84 -14.65
CA MET A 23 -16.99 6.30 -14.60
C MET A 23 -15.72 6.73 -13.87
N LEU A 24 -15.48 6.18 -12.67
CA LEU A 24 -14.29 6.52 -11.90
C LEU A 24 -13.01 6.15 -12.66
N GLN A 25 -12.97 4.98 -13.32
CA GLN A 25 -11.86 4.56 -14.19
C GLN A 25 -11.60 5.59 -15.29
N GLN A 26 -12.64 6.00 -16.03
CA GLN A 26 -12.52 6.95 -17.13
C GLN A 26 -11.96 8.31 -16.68
N TYR A 27 -12.37 8.81 -15.51
CA TYR A 27 -11.91 10.11 -15.02
C TYR A 27 -10.53 10.04 -14.35
N LEU A 28 -10.22 8.95 -13.63
CA LEU A 28 -8.89 8.76 -13.04
C LEU A 28 -7.79 8.65 -14.11
N GLN A 29 -8.08 8.02 -15.26
CA GLN A 29 -7.14 7.93 -16.38
C GLN A 29 -6.77 9.28 -17.01
N ARG A 30 -7.46 10.37 -16.67
CA ARG A 30 -7.12 11.73 -17.12
C ARG A 30 -5.97 12.34 -16.31
N TYR A 31 -5.63 11.78 -15.15
CA TYR A 31 -4.50 12.23 -14.33
C TYR A 31 -3.23 11.52 -14.77
N ASN A 32 -2.25 12.28 -15.29
CA ASN A 32 -0.96 11.74 -15.73
C ASN A 32 -0.18 11.05 -14.59
N GLU A 33 -0.45 11.45 -13.34
CA GLU A 33 0.19 10.91 -12.15
C GLU A 33 -0.36 9.53 -11.75
N ILE A 34 -1.48 9.09 -12.31
CA ILE A 34 -2.12 7.80 -11.99
C ILE A 34 -1.98 6.81 -13.13
N GLU A 35 -1.55 5.60 -12.77
CA GLU A 35 -1.58 4.45 -13.65
C GLU A 35 -2.52 3.39 -13.05
N LEU A 36 -3.58 3.01 -13.77
CA LEU A 36 -4.46 1.95 -13.33
C LEU A 36 -3.83 0.59 -13.67
N SER A 37 -3.48 -0.19 -12.64
CA SER A 37 -2.78 -1.46 -12.82
C SER A 37 -3.08 -2.45 -11.70
N HIS A 38 -3.18 -3.74 -12.05
CA HIS A 38 -3.22 -4.84 -11.09
C HIS A 38 -1.82 -5.27 -10.63
N GLU A 39 -0.79 -4.99 -11.43
CA GLU A 39 0.59 -5.31 -11.12
C GLU A 39 1.26 -4.13 -10.41
N PHE A 40 2.08 -4.45 -9.40
CA PHE A 40 2.86 -3.48 -8.63
C PHE A 40 2.02 -2.30 -8.07
N PRO A 41 0.84 -2.52 -7.43
CA PRO A 41 0.01 -1.42 -6.96
C PRO A 41 0.67 -0.69 -5.80
N ASP A 42 0.62 0.65 -5.85
CA ASP A 42 0.99 1.54 -4.76
C ASP A 42 -0.14 1.66 -3.72
N ILE A 43 -1.39 1.59 -4.20
CA ILE A 43 -2.60 1.59 -3.40
C ILE A 43 -3.68 0.73 -4.08
N VAL A 44 -4.58 0.14 -3.29
CA VAL A 44 -5.71 -0.65 -3.82
C VAL A 44 -7.02 -0.05 -3.33
N HIS A 45 -7.91 0.30 -4.26
CA HIS A 45 -9.27 0.69 -3.95
C HIS A 45 -10.20 -0.52 -4.09
N VAL A 46 -10.73 -1.01 -2.98
CA VAL A 46 -11.66 -2.14 -2.92
C VAL A 46 -13.11 -1.63 -2.86
N PHE A 47 -13.98 -2.18 -3.71
CA PHE A 47 -15.39 -1.82 -3.79
C PHE A 47 -16.31 -2.95 -3.33
N GLY A 48 -17.31 -2.58 -2.52
CA GLY A 48 -18.44 -3.43 -2.13
C GLY A 48 -18.32 -3.99 -0.72
N ALA A 49 -19.35 -3.76 0.08
CA ALA A 49 -19.50 -4.37 1.40
C ALA A 49 -20.25 -5.71 1.32
N TRP A 50 -20.20 -6.48 2.40
CA TRP A 50 -20.87 -7.77 2.54
C TRP A 50 -20.45 -8.81 1.48
N ASP A 51 -19.25 -8.65 0.95
CA ASP A 51 -18.64 -9.49 -0.08
C ASP A 51 -17.36 -10.15 0.44
N ALA A 52 -17.36 -11.48 0.49
CA ALA A 52 -16.24 -12.25 0.99
C ALA A 52 -14.96 -12.10 0.14
N SER A 53 -15.09 -11.82 -1.16
CA SER A 53 -13.95 -11.58 -2.05
C SER A 53 -13.33 -10.22 -1.77
N ALA A 54 -14.16 -9.19 -1.56
CA ALA A 54 -13.71 -7.87 -1.13
C ALA A 54 -12.99 -7.94 0.23
N HIS A 55 -13.54 -8.66 1.20
CA HIS A 55 -12.87 -8.89 2.49
C HIS A 55 -11.53 -9.60 2.33
N LYS A 56 -11.48 -10.65 1.51
CA LYS A 56 -10.24 -11.39 1.23
C LYS A 56 -9.19 -10.50 0.55
N LYS A 57 -9.60 -9.61 -0.36
CA LYS A 57 -8.70 -8.64 -1.00
C LYS A 57 -8.13 -7.65 0.01
N LEU A 58 -8.98 -7.05 0.87
CA LEU A 58 -8.53 -6.15 1.94
C LEU A 58 -7.54 -6.85 2.88
N GLU A 59 -7.84 -8.07 3.30
CA GLU A 59 -6.95 -8.84 4.18
C GLU A 59 -5.62 -9.20 3.48
N GLN A 60 -5.66 -9.52 2.19
CA GLN A 60 -4.45 -9.75 1.39
C GLN A 60 -3.58 -8.49 1.30
N CYS A 61 -4.16 -7.34 0.97
CA CYS A 61 -3.45 -6.07 0.91
C CYS A 61 -2.86 -5.70 2.27
N HIS A 62 -3.63 -5.87 3.36
CA HIS A 62 -3.14 -5.66 4.72
C HIS A 62 -1.93 -6.54 5.05
N ARG A 63 -1.97 -7.84 4.73
CA ARG A 63 -0.81 -8.74 4.92
C ARG A 63 0.40 -8.34 4.09
N LEU A 64 0.19 -7.80 2.88
CA LEU A 64 1.24 -7.32 2.00
C LEU A 64 1.70 -5.89 2.34
N LEU A 65 1.14 -5.26 3.37
CA LEU A 65 1.41 -3.85 3.73
C LEU A 65 1.15 -2.89 2.55
N ILE A 66 0.08 -3.15 1.80
CA ILE A 66 -0.39 -2.26 0.73
C ILE A 66 -1.54 -1.42 1.31
N PRO A 67 -1.47 -0.09 1.26
CA PRO A 67 -2.56 0.76 1.74
C PRO A 67 -3.83 0.54 0.90
N THR A 68 -4.98 0.66 1.55
CA THR A 68 -6.27 0.38 0.92
C THR A 68 -7.29 1.47 1.18
N VAL A 69 -7.99 1.87 0.12
CA VAL A 69 -9.23 2.62 0.23
C VAL A 69 -10.39 1.65 0.05
N PHE A 70 -11.35 1.67 0.95
CA PHE A 70 -12.52 0.81 0.89
C PHE A 70 -13.79 1.64 0.64
N SER A 71 -14.48 1.39 -0.48
CA SER A 71 -15.79 1.99 -0.76
C SER A 71 -16.91 1.02 -0.43
N SER A 72 -17.78 1.42 0.50
CA SER A 72 -18.95 0.62 0.91
C SER A 72 -20.06 0.56 -0.15
N LEU A 73 -20.08 1.49 -1.10
CA LEU A 73 -21.14 1.65 -2.10
C LEU A 73 -22.54 1.87 -1.49
N GLY A 74 -22.60 2.60 -0.36
CA GLY A 74 -23.84 2.86 0.39
C GLY A 74 -24.34 1.66 1.20
N GLN A 75 -23.65 0.52 1.14
CA GLN A 75 -24.09 -0.72 1.76
C GLN A 75 -23.83 -0.77 3.27
N LEU A 76 -23.18 0.22 3.86
CA LEU A 76 -23.01 0.34 5.32
C LEU A 76 -24.01 1.32 5.94
N ALA A 77 -25.05 1.73 5.19
CA ALA A 77 -26.16 2.47 5.77
C ALA A 77 -26.96 1.63 6.80
N PRO A 78 -27.65 2.26 7.78
CA PRO A 78 -28.26 1.57 8.92
C PRO A 78 -29.20 0.41 8.57
N TRP A 79 -29.93 0.49 7.47
CA TRP A 79 -30.92 -0.53 7.06
C TRP A 79 -30.29 -1.83 6.55
N HIS A 80 -28.99 -1.86 6.26
CA HIS A 80 -28.28 -3.10 5.92
C HIS A 80 -27.91 -3.93 7.16
N PHE A 81 -28.06 -3.37 8.36
CA PHE A 81 -27.81 -4.08 9.61
C PHE A 81 -29.10 -4.72 10.15
N PRO A 82 -29.16 -6.05 10.30
CA PRO A 82 -30.32 -6.71 10.88
C PRO A 82 -30.49 -6.33 12.35
N LYS A 83 -31.72 -5.99 12.77
CA LYS A 83 -32.06 -5.72 14.18
C LYS A 83 -31.89 -6.96 15.07
N HIS A 84 -32.15 -8.14 14.51
CA HIS A 84 -32.03 -9.43 15.18
C HIS A 84 -31.18 -10.36 14.29
N PRO A 85 -29.84 -10.28 14.38
CA PRO A 85 -28.96 -11.06 13.52
C PRO A 85 -29.01 -12.55 13.87
N THR A 86 -29.06 -13.39 12.84
CA THR A 86 -28.77 -14.84 12.99
C THR A 86 -27.28 -15.07 13.26
N PRO A 87 -26.86 -16.22 13.81
CA PRO A 87 -25.44 -16.52 14.02
C PRO A 87 -24.58 -16.35 12.74
N ALA A 88 -25.11 -16.72 11.58
CA ALA A 88 -24.43 -16.53 10.30
C ALA A 88 -24.25 -15.03 9.95
N GLN A 89 -25.26 -14.20 10.21
CA GLN A 89 -25.17 -12.75 10.00
C GLN A 89 -24.22 -12.08 11.00
N VAL A 90 -24.13 -12.59 12.24
CA VAL A 90 -23.11 -12.13 13.20
C VAL A 90 -21.70 -12.39 12.68
N LEU A 91 -21.44 -13.58 12.14
CA LEU A 91 -20.14 -13.91 11.54
C LEU A 91 -19.83 -13.01 10.33
N GLN A 92 -20.80 -12.80 9.44
CA GLN A 92 -20.65 -11.91 8.30
C GLN A 92 -20.36 -10.46 8.73
N THR A 93 -21.05 -9.98 9.76
CA THR A 93 -20.84 -8.65 10.34
C THR A 93 -19.46 -8.53 10.98
N SER A 94 -18.99 -9.58 11.65
CA SER A 94 -17.64 -9.62 12.22
C SER A 94 -16.56 -9.59 11.14
N ALA A 95 -16.75 -10.36 10.06
CA ALA A 95 -15.86 -10.33 8.90
C ALA A 95 -15.84 -8.95 8.22
N GLN A 96 -17.01 -8.34 8.02
CA GLN A 96 -17.12 -6.98 7.49
C GLN A 96 -16.43 -5.97 8.41
N LYS A 97 -16.66 -6.04 9.72
CA LYS A 97 -16.01 -5.17 10.70
C LYS A 97 -14.49 -5.29 10.61
N LYS A 98 -13.96 -6.51 10.61
CA LYS A 98 -12.52 -6.76 10.50
C LYS A 98 -11.95 -6.16 9.21
N ALA A 99 -12.61 -6.39 8.08
CA ALA A 99 -12.18 -5.86 6.79
C ALA A 99 -12.20 -4.31 6.78
N THR A 100 -13.25 -3.69 7.32
CA THR A 100 -13.35 -2.23 7.44
C THR A 100 -12.28 -1.65 8.37
N GLN A 101 -11.95 -2.33 9.47
CA GLN A 101 -10.89 -1.91 10.41
C GLN A 101 -9.48 -2.02 9.81
N GLN A 102 -9.27 -2.94 8.87
CA GLN A 102 -7.97 -3.12 8.22
C GLN A 102 -7.74 -2.15 7.06
N ALA A 103 -8.80 -1.55 6.52
CA ALA A 103 -8.69 -0.57 5.45
C ALA A 103 -8.00 0.71 5.94
N SER A 104 -7.15 1.32 5.09
CA SER A 104 -6.48 2.59 5.44
C SER A 104 -7.45 3.76 5.46
N ALA A 105 -8.47 3.75 4.60
CA ALA A 105 -9.59 4.67 4.62
C ALA A 105 -10.89 4.00 4.18
N LEU A 106 -12.01 4.53 4.65
CA LEU A 106 -13.36 4.15 4.24
C LEU A 106 -14.05 5.32 3.54
N ILE A 107 -14.43 5.12 2.28
CA ILE A 107 -15.32 6.01 1.55
C ILE A 107 -16.77 5.57 1.80
N VAL A 108 -17.59 6.54 2.18
CA VAL A 108 -19.05 6.44 2.30
C VAL A 108 -19.71 7.46 1.37
N TRP A 109 -20.93 7.19 0.92
CA TRP A 109 -21.60 8.03 -0.10
C TRP A 109 -22.41 9.20 0.47
N GLY A 110 -22.58 9.26 1.79
CA GLY A 110 -23.35 10.34 2.40
C GLY A 110 -23.21 10.39 3.92
N GLU A 111 -23.67 11.50 4.48
CA GLU A 111 -23.50 11.81 5.90
C GLU A 111 -24.20 10.82 6.83
N LEU A 112 -25.34 10.25 6.41
CA LEU A 112 -26.05 9.24 7.20
C LEU A 112 -25.21 7.96 7.37
N GLU A 113 -24.52 7.53 6.32
CA GLU A 113 -23.63 6.37 6.37
C GLU A 113 -22.38 6.67 7.21
N LYS A 114 -21.83 7.89 7.09
CA LYS A 114 -20.73 8.35 7.94
C LYS A 114 -21.09 8.29 9.42
N GLN A 115 -22.22 8.88 9.82
CA GLN A 115 -22.68 8.89 11.21
C GLN A 115 -22.87 7.47 11.78
N GLU A 116 -23.32 6.52 10.96
CA GLU A 116 -23.43 5.13 11.38
C GLU A 116 -22.05 4.50 11.61
N MET A 117 -21.08 4.78 10.75
CA MET A 117 -19.71 4.26 10.89
C MET A 117 -18.95 4.90 12.06
N GLU A 118 -19.16 6.19 12.33
CA GLU A 118 -18.62 6.89 13.49
C GLU A 118 -19.11 6.26 14.81
N LYS A 119 -20.41 5.98 14.92
CA LYS A 119 -20.99 5.29 16.09
C LYS A 119 -20.37 3.92 16.31
N ARG A 120 -20.09 3.19 15.22
CA ARG A 120 -19.56 1.83 15.25
C ARG A 120 -18.05 1.76 15.49
N LYS A 121 -17.31 2.83 15.18
CA LYS A 121 -15.85 2.91 15.28
C LYS A 121 -15.16 1.77 14.52
N TRP A 122 -15.64 1.49 13.31
CA TRP A 122 -15.06 0.46 12.44
C TRP A 122 -13.87 0.96 11.64
N ASN A 123 -13.73 2.27 11.43
CA ASN A 123 -12.56 2.88 10.82
C ASN A 123 -12.44 4.32 11.33
N GLU A 124 -11.22 4.84 11.47
CA GLU A 124 -10.94 6.21 11.94
C GLU A 124 -10.82 7.22 10.79
N GLN A 125 -10.52 6.75 9.58
CA GLN A 125 -10.36 7.54 8.36
C GLN A 125 -11.62 7.42 7.50
N LEU A 126 -12.66 8.20 7.86
CA LEU A 126 -13.97 8.21 7.20
C LEU A 126 -14.07 9.40 6.23
N HIS A 127 -14.34 9.13 4.95
CA HIS A 127 -14.44 10.15 3.91
C HIS A 127 -15.78 10.06 3.20
N VAL A 128 -16.51 11.18 3.12
CA VAL A 128 -17.77 11.26 2.38
C VAL A 128 -17.46 11.70 0.95
N ILE A 129 -17.60 10.79 -0.01
CA ILE A 129 -17.50 11.10 -1.43
C ILE A 129 -18.82 10.67 -2.08
N PRO A 130 -19.73 11.62 -2.36
CA PRO A 130 -21.01 11.32 -2.98
C PRO A 130 -20.86 10.60 -4.32
N ASN A 131 -21.76 9.67 -4.61
CA ASN A 131 -21.75 8.98 -5.89
C ASN A 131 -22.34 9.88 -7.00
N ALA A 132 -21.50 10.37 -7.91
CA ALA A 132 -21.94 11.22 -9.02
C ALA A 132 -22.85 10.51 -10.04
N VAL A 133 -22.89 9.17 -10.05
CA VAL A 133 -23.79 8.40 -10.94
C VAL A 133 -25.24 8.44 -10.45
N THR A 134 -25.44 8.32 -9.14
CA THR A 134 -26.77 8.22 -8.54
C THR A 134 -27.24 9.52 -7.87
N THR A 135 -26.31 10.40 -7.54
CA THR A 135 -26.60 11.67 -6.87
C THR A 135 -26.12 12.83 -7.74
N SER A 136 -26.94 13.87 -7.87
CA SER A 136 -26.56 15.12 -8.54
C SER A 136 -25.81 16.08 -7.60
N LEU A 137 -25.20 15.56 -6.52
CA LEU A 137 -24.54 16.37 -5.49
C LEU A 137 -23.17 16.90 -5.95
N ILE A 138 -22.45 16.08 -6.73
CA ILE A 138 -21.16 16.43 -7.32
C ILE A 138 -21.10 15.88 -8.74
N SER A 139 -20.24 16.48 -9.56
CA SER A 139 -19.93 15.98 -10.89
C SER A 139 -19.02 14.74 -10.84
N PRO A 140 -19.01 13.91 -11.90
CA PRO A 140 -18.03 12.83 -12.07
C PRO A 140 -16.57 13.27 -11.93
N GLU A 141 -16.27 14.49 -12.38
CA GLU A 141 -14.92 15.08 -12.32
C GLU A 141 -14.53 15.41 -10.88
N GLU A 142 -15.41 16.07 -10.13
CA GLU A 142 -15.20 16.35 -8.70
C GLU A 142 -15.06 15.05 -7.88
N MET A 143 -15.89 14.03 -8.17
CA MET A 143 -15.78 12.73 -7.50
C MET A 143 -14.41 12.08 -7.71
N ALA A 144 -13.92 12.10 -8.95
CA ALA A 144 -12.60 11.57 -9.29
C ALA A 144 -11.48 12.39 -8.65
N HIS A 145 -11.61 13.73 -8.61
CA HIS A 145 -10.67 14.62 -7.95
C HIS A 145 -10.54 14.34 -6.45
N GLU A 146 -11.66 14.26 -5.72
CA GLU A 146 -11.66 13.94 -4.29
C GLU A 146 -11.12 12.53 -4.02
N THR A 147 -11.43 11.57 -4.88
CA THR A 147 -10.90 10.21 -4.78
C THR A 147 -9.39 10.17 -5.01
N MET A 148 -8.90 10.92 -6.01
CA MET A 148 -7.48 11.06 -6.33
C MET A 148 -6.72 11.70 -5.15
N LYS A 149 -7.27 12.78 -4.59
CA LYS A 149 -6.70 13.47 -3.43
C LYS A 149 -6.58 12.52 -2.24
N LEU A 150 -7.64 11.75 -1.96
CA LEU A 150 -7.63 10.74 -0.91
C LEU A 150 -6.56 9.66 -1.14
N TYR A 151 -6.36 9.21 -2.38
CA TYR A 151 -5.30 8.24 -2.67
C TYR A 151 -3.91 8.78 -2.30
N HIS A 152 -3.61 10.03 -2.63
CA HIS A 152 -2.33 10.66 -2.27
C HIS A 152 -2.17 10.79 -0.76
N GLU A 153 -3.18 11.32 -0.06
CA GLU A 153 -3.15 11.47 1.40
C GLU A 153 -2.88 10.13 2.10
N ILE A 154 -3.56 9.07 1.66
CA ILE A 154 -3.41 7.72 2.24
C ILE A 154 -2.08 7.08 1.87
N PHE A 155 -1.63 7.23 0.62
CA PHE A 155 -0.34 6.70 0.18
C PHE A 155 0.81 7.36 0.94
N GLU A 156 0.84 8.69 1.01
CA GLU A 156 1.88 9.42 1.73
C GLU A 156 1.86 9.15 3.23
N ALA A 157 0.67 9.11 3.86
CA ALA A 157 0.58 8.80 5.28
C ALA A 157 1.10 7.40 5.58
N HIS A 158 0.75 6.42 4.74
CA HIS A 158 1.25 5.06 4.86
C HIS A 158 2.78 4.98 4.73
N ASP A 159 3.33 5.71 3.75
CA ASP A 159 4.77 5.73 3.51
C ASP A 159 5.54 6.38 4.66
N ARG A 160 5.09 7.54 5.14
CA ARG A 160 5.64 8.20 6.34
C ARG A 160 5.64 7.29 7.57
N LEU A 161 4.52 6.60 7.83
CA LEU A 161 4.43 5.65 8.95
C LEU A 161 5.35 4.45 8.78
N THR A 162 5.62 4.03 7.54
CA THR A 162 6.54 2.93 7.25
C THR A 162 7.98 3.33 7.55
N HIS A 163 8.40 4.51 7.09
CA HIS A 163 9.69 5.11 7.44
C HIS A 163 9.84 5.29 8.96
N GLN A 164 8.81 5.82 9.64
CA GLN A 164 8.84 5.96 11.09
C GLN A 164 9.05 4.62 11.82
N ARG A 165 8.34 3.56 11.42
CA ARG A 165 8.51 2.22 12.01
C ARG A 165 9.91 1.65 11.80
N ILE A 166 10.51 1.90 10.64
CA ILE A 166 11.88 1.49 10.36
C ILE A 166 12.84 2.27 11.27
N GLN A 167 12.66 3.59 11.39
CA GLN A 167 13.44 4.41 12.30
C GLN A 167 13.33 3.93 13.75
N GLU A 168 12.13 3.61 14.23
CA GLU A 168 11.89 3.04 15.56
C GLU A 168 12.66 1.73 15.79
N LYS A 169 12.77 0.87 14.77
CA LYS A 169 13.62 -0.34 14.85
C LYS A 169 15.10 -0.01 14.96
N LEU A 170 15.56 1.06 14.33
CA LEU A 170 16.96 1.47 14.34
C LEU A 170 17.37 2.23 15.59
N ASN A 171 16.41 2.77 16.35
CA ASN A 171 16.68 3.47 17.61
C ASN A 171 17.24 2.56 18.72
N ILE A 172 17.24 1.24 18.53
CA ILE A 172 17.92 0.30 19.44
C ILE A 172 19.45 0.41 19.36
N PHE A 173 19.97 0.92 18.24
CA PHE A 173 21.39 1.10 18.02
C PHE A 173 21.84 2.50 18.50
N PRO A 174 23.04 2.64 19.07
CA PRO A 174 23.56 3.93 19.52
C PRO A 174 23.80 4.90 18.33
N ASN A 175 24.09 6.16 18.66
CA ASN A 175 24.41 7.25 17.71
C ASN A 175 23.29 7.55 16.71
N ASP A 176 22.44 8.52 17.05
CA ASP A 176 21.41 9.00 16.12
C ASP A 176 22.07 9.71 14.92
N ASN A 177 21.51 9.49 13.74
CA ASN A 177 21.98 10.04 12.45
C ASN A 177 23.36 9.55 12.01
N SER A 178 23.74 8.30 12.33
CA SER A 178 24.95 7.71 11.77
C SER A 178 24.76 7.30 10.29
N PRO A 179 25.79 7.40 9.43
CA PRO A 179 25.73 6.93 8.04
C PRO A 179 25.30 5.46 7.90
N GLU A 180 25.67 4.60 8.86
CA GLU A 180 25.28 3.19 8.87
C GLU A 180 23.77 3.02 9.09
N LYS A 181 23.15 3.87 9.92
CA LYS A 181 21.69 3.91 10.09
C LYS A 181 20.99 4.34 8.80
N GLU A 182 21.57 5.26 8.03
CA GLU A 182 21.03 5.69 6.74
C GLU A 182 21.02 4.54 5.72
N VAL A 183 22.15 3.86 5.54
CA VAL A 183 22.27 2.69 4.65
C VAL A 183 21.34 1.55 5.11
N CYS A 184 21.33 1.25 6.41
CA CYS A 184 20.47 0.22 6.99
C CYS A 184 18.98 0.55 6.79
N HIS A 185 18.59 1.81 7.00
CA HIS A 185 17.23 2.28 6.76
C HIS A 185 16.81 2.09 5.29
N ALA A 186 17.65 2.47 4.33
CA ALA A 186 17.38 2.27 2.90
C ALA A 186 17.18 0.77 2.55
N LEU A 187 18.03 -0.11 3.10
CA LEU A 187 17.90 -1.57 2.93
C LEU A 187 16.59 -2.13 3.55
N LEU A 188 16.23 -1.67 4.74
CA LEU A 188 14.96 -2.07 5.39
C LEU A 188 13.74 -1.56 4.62
N TYR A 189 13.83 -0.39 4.01
CA TYR A 189 12.76 0.15 3.17
C TYR A 189 12.62 -0.66 1.86
N LEU A 190 13.74 -1.04 1.22
CA LEU A 190 13.73 -1.99 0.10
C LEU A 190 13.14 -3.36 0.49
N ARG A 191 13.40 -3.84 1.71
CA ARG A 191 12.75 -5.06 2.24
C ARG A 191 11.23 -4.90 2.30
N TYR A 192 10.74 -3.77 2.78
CA TYR A 192 9.31 -3.47 2.78
C TYR A 192 8.74 -3.45 1.35
N GLN A 193 9.41 -2.77 0.41
CA GLN A 193 8.99 -2.74 -0.98
C GLN A 193 8.98 -4.14 -1.64
N TYR A 194 9.96 -4.99 -1.31
CA TYR A 194 10.02 -6.39 -1.75
C TYR A 194 8.84 -7.21 -1.22
N HIS A 195 8.48 -7.03 0.06
CA HIS A 195 7.36 -7.74 0.69
C HIS A 195 6.04 -7.50 -0.04
N ARG A 196 5.81 -6.26 -0.47
CA ARG A 196 4.65 -5.87 -1.28
C ARG A 196 4.81 -6.11 -2.79
N ARG A 197 5.91 -6.74 -3.21
CA ARG A 197 6.26 -7.06 -4.61
C ARG A 197 6.26 -5.81 -5.51
N ASN A 198 6.85 -4.71 -5.05
CA ASN A 198 6.91 -3.44 -5.78
C ASN A 198 8.16 -2.65 -5.37
N ILE A 199 9.33 -3.23 -5.66
CA ILE A 199 10.62 -2.52 -5.50
C ILE A 199 10.69 -1.43 -6.55
N LYS A 200 10.93 -0.19 -6.11
CA LYS A 200 11.08 0.95 -7.01
C LYS A 200 12.53 1.03 -7.47
N LYS A 201 12.74 1.21 -8.77
CA LYS A 201 14.08 1.42 -9.35
C LYS A 201 14.76 2.66 -8.75
N GLN A 202 14.00 3.71 -8.46
CA GLN A 202 14.49 4.90 -7.78
C GLN A 202 15.09 4.56 -6.41
N SER A 203 14.44 3.74 -5.59
CA SER A 203 14.99 3.35 -4.28
C SER A 203 16.27 2.52 -4.37
N LEU A 204 16.45 1.74 -5.44
CA LEU A 204 17.72 1.05 -5.73
C LEU A 204 18.81 2.03 -6.18
N GLN A 205 18.46 3.00 -7.02
CA GLN A 205 19.38 4.06 -7.46
C GLN A 205 19.84 4.92 -6.27
N GLU A 206 18.90 5.36 -5.42
CA GLU A 206 19.20 6.14 -4.21
C GLU A 206 20.15 5.37 -3.29
N LEU A 207 19.90 4.07 -3.04
CA LEU A 207 20.82 3.24 -2.27
C LEU A 207 22.20 3.15 -2.94
N ASN A 208 22.26 2.94 -4.26
CA ASN A 208 23.53 2.90 -4.99
C ASN A 208 24.32 4.20 -4.83
N ASP A 209 23.64 5.35 -4.92
CA ASP A 209 24.26 6.66 -4.77
C ASP A 209 24.73 6.89 -3.33
N THR A 210 23.93 6.50 -2.33
CA THR A 210 24.29 6.51 -0.90
C THR A 210 25.54 5.67 -0.63
N LEU A 211 25.61 4.44 -1.16
CA LEU A 211 26.76 3.54 -0.96
C LEU A 211 28.06 4.08 -1.58
N ASN A 212 27.97 4.76 -2.74
CA ASN A 212 29.14 5.34 -3.41
C ASN A 212 29.61 6.68 -2.79
N SER A 213 28.77 7.34 -1.98
CA SER A 213 29.03 8.71 -1.52
C SER A 213 29.26 8.84 -0.02
N LEU A 214 28.72 7.94 0.80
CA LEU A 214 28.91 7.98 2.26
C LEU A 214 30.14 7.20 2.69
N GLU A 215 30.89 7.77 3.63
CA GLU A 215 31.87 7.04 4.43
C GLU A 215 31.18 6.50 5.68
N TYR A 216 31.18 5.18 5.86
CA TYR A 216 30.52 4.50 6.97
C TYR A 216 31.30 3.24 7.38
N ASP A 217 31.08 2.78 8.60
CA ASP A 217 31.71 1.58 9.15
C ASP A 217 30.91 0.33 8.72
N GLU A 218 31.50 -0.48 7.83
CA GLU A 218 30.89 -1.70 7.29
C GLU A 218 30.63 -2.76 8.37
N ASP A 219 31.52 -2.88 9.37
CA ASP A 219 31.35 -3.84 10.47
C ASP A 219 30.16 -3.47 11.34
N VAL A 220 29.98 -2.17 11.61
CA VAL A 220 28.81 -1.66 12.33
C VAL A 220 27.53 -1.88 11.54
N LEU A 221 27.52 -1.54 10.25
CA LEU A 221 26.36 -1.77 9.36
C LEU A 221 25.98 -3.26 9.32
N ASN A 222 26.97 -4.14 9.14
CA ASN A 222 26.72 -5.58 9.06
C ASN A 222 26.13 -6.12 10.37
N ASN A 223 26.68 -5.72 11.53
CA ASN A 223 26.09 -6.05 12.84
C ASN A 223 24.63 -5.59 12.98
N MET A 224 24.29 -4.40 12.47
CA MET A 224 22.91 -3.91 12.49
C MET A 224 21.99 -4.79 11.63
N LEU A 225 22.44 -5.13 10.42
CA LEU A 225 21.69 -5.98 9.50
C LEU A 225 21.51 -7.41 10.03
N GLU A 226 22.52 -7.98 10.69
CA GLU A 226 22.42 -9.28 11.35
C GLU A 226 21.37 -9.28 12.46
N GLN A 227 21.39 -8.27 13.33
CA GLN A 227 20.41 -8.15 14.42
C GLN A 227 18.98 -7.95 13.93
N GLN A 228 18.80 -7.34 12.75
CA GLN A 228 17.49 -7.22 12.10
C GLN A 228 17.09 -8.48 11.28
N ASN A 229 17.99 -9.47 11.13
CA ASN A 229 17.84 -10.65 10.25
C ASN A 229 17.77 -10.30 8.75
N GLU A 230 18.50 -9.26 8.35
CA GLU A 230 18.44 -8.67 7.02
C GLU A 230 19.74 -8.76 6.22
N ALA A 231 20.84 -9.24 6.82
CA ALA A 231 22.15 -9.37 6.17
C ALA A 231 22.08 -10.16 4.85
N GLN A 232 21.40 -11.32 4.82
CA GLN A 232 21.26 -12.10 3.58
C GLN A 232 20.38 -11.40 2.53
N PHE A 233 19.45 -10.54 2.92
CA PHE A 233 18.68 -9.76 1.94
C PHE A 233 19.51 -8.63 1.38
N ALA A 234 20.24 -7.92 2.24
CA ALA A 234 21.18 -6.89 1.83
C ALA A 234 22.23 -7.43 0.85
N ALA A 235 22.84 -8.59 1.12
CA ALA A 235 23.77 -9.25 0.20
C ALA A 235 23.14 -9.55 -1.18
N ARG A 236 21.86 -9.91 -1.24
CA ARG A 236 21.14 -10.12 -2.52
C ARG A 236 20.85 -8.79 -3.22
N ILE A 237 20.61 -7.71 -2.48
CA ILE A 237 20.52 -6.36 -3.05
C ILE A 237 21.89 -5.94 -3.60
N MET A 238 23.00 -6.23 -2.94
CA MET A 238 24.35 -5.95 -3.48
C MET A 238 24.56 -6.65 -4.83
N GLN A 239 24.11 -7.91 -4.98
CA GLN A 239 24.14 -8.60 -6.28
C GLN A 239 23.33 -7.84 -7.35
N VAL A 240 22.12 -7.38 -7.01
CA VAL A 240 21.27 -6.61 -7.94
C VAL A 240 21.93 -5.29 -8.33
N LEU A 241 22.49 -4.55 -7.36
CA LEU A 241 23.15 -3.28 -7.63
C LEU A 241 24.44 -3.45 -8.44
N SER A 242 25.18 -4.53 -8.22
CA SER A 242 26.37 -4.85 -9.02
C SER A 242 26.04 -5.08 -10.49
N GLU A 243 25.03 -5.91 -10.76
CA GLU A 243 24.67 -6.31 -12.13
C GLU A 243 23.94 -5.21 -12.89
N ASP A 244 23.00 -4.52 -12.24
CA ASP A 244 22.05 -3.63 -12.92
C ASP A 244 22.37 -2.13 -12.72
N TYR A 245 23.16 -1.77 -11.69
CA TYR A 245 23.49 -0.38 -11.30
C TYR A 245 24.99 -0.08 -11.24
N GLN A 246 25.85 -1.04 -11.63
CA GLN A 246 27.32 -0.88 -11.70
C GLN A 246 28.00 -0.56 -10.36
N LEU A 247 27.41 -0.98 -9.24
CA LEU A 247 28.09 -0.93 -7.94
C LEU A 247 29.35 -1.80 -7.98
N THR A 248 30.50 -1.22 -7.65
CA THR A 248 31.79 -1.94 -7.68
C THR A 248 32.12 -2.51 -6.29
N GLU A 249 32.92 -3.58 -6.24
CA GLU A 249 33.23 -4.31 -4.99
C GLU A 249 33.77 -3.41 -3.87
N GLY A 250 34.52 -2.36 -4.21
CA GLY A 250 35.08 -1.42 -3.22
C GLY A 250 34.05 -0.53 -2.51
N PHE A 251 32.78 -0.57 -2.92
CA PHE A 251 31.67 0.15 -2.28
C PHE A 251 30.58 -0.82 -1.77
N MET A 252 30.84 -2.13 -1.78
CA MET A 252 29.90 -3.14 -1.29
C MET A 252 30.19 -3.47 0.16
N PRO A 253 29.28 -3.15 1.10
CA PRO A 253 29.49 -3.45 2.51
C PRO A 253 29.33 -4.93 2.87
N LEU A 254 28.77 -5.74 1.97
CA LEU A 254 28.64 -7.19 2.11
C LEU A 254 28.96 -7.87 0.79
N ASP A 255 29.52 -9.08 0.87
CA ASP A 255 29.70 -9.94 -0.30
C ASP A 255 28.34 -10.20 -0.99
N PRO A 256 28.27 -10.06 -2.32
CA PRO A 256 27.01 -10.23 -3.04
C PRO A 256 26.57 -11.69 -3.06
N LEU A 257 25.26 -11.91 -2.91
CA LEU A 257 24.65 -13.24 -2.88
C LEU A 257 23.73 -13.46 -4.10
N ASN A 258 24.09 -14.41 -4.96
CA ASN A 258 23.29 -14.79 -6.13
C ASN A 258 22.62 -16.16 -5.93
N ASP A 259 21.35 -16.16 -5.52
CA ASP A 259 20.56 -17.37 -5.33
C ASP A 259 19.16 -17.25 -5.97
N LYS A 260 18.32 -18.28 -5.77
CA LYS A 260 16.92 -18.27 -6.27
C LYS A 260 16.08 -17.12 -5.71
N GLN A 261 16.39 -16.60 -4.53
CA GLN A 261 15.68 -15.45 -3.96
C GLN A 261 16.15 -14.15 -4.61
N THR A 262 17.42 -14.05 -5.03
CA THR A 262 17.89 -12.91 -5.84
C THR A 262 17.07 -12.76 -7.11
N GLN A 263 16.77 -13.86 -7.81
CA GLN A 263 15.90 -13.83 -8.99
C GLN A 263 14.48 -13.36 -8.67
N ARG A 264 13.92 -13.80 -7.54
CA ARG A 264 12.61 -13.32 -7.06
C ARG A 264 12.60 -11.84 -6.68
N ILE A 265 13.73 -11.30 -6.22
CA ILE A 265 13.89 -9.86 -5.97
C ILE A 265 13.83 -9.13 -7.31
N LYS A 266 14.57 -9.59 -8.33
CA LYS A 266 14.54 -8.99 -9.68
C LYS A 266 13.14 -8.99 -10.29
N GLU A 267 12.39 -10.09 -10.17
CA GLU A 267 10.99 -10.18 -10.62
C GLU A 267 10.06 -9.19 -9.89
N ALA A 268 10.41 -8.77 -8.66
CA ALA A 268 9.64 -7.81 -7.87
C ALA A 268 10.02 -6.34 -8.15
N ILE A 269 11.02 -6.08 -8.99
CA ILE A 269 11.41 -4.74 -9.42
C ILE A 269 10.38 -4.24 -10.44
N ASN A 270 9.74 -3.13 -10.13
CA ASN A 270 8.72 -2.54 -10.98
C ASN A 270 9.38 -2.02 -12.28
N PRO A 271 9.01 -2.57 -13.45
CA PRO A 271 9.67 -2.26 -14.72
C PRO A 271 9.47 -0.80 -15.14
N THR A 272 8.34 -0.22 -14.75
CA THR A 272 7.84 1.12 -15.08
C THR A 272 8.35 2.22 -14.14
N SER A 273 9.23 1.90 -13.20
CA SER A 273 9.84 2.91 -12.29
C SER A 273 10.97 3.74 -12.93
N ASN A 274 10.88 4.03 -14.23
CA ASN A 274 11.73 4.98 -14.96
C ASN A 274 10.74 5.93 -15.68
N ILE A 275 10.77 7.26 -15.57
CA ILE A 275 11.86 8.23 -15.45
C ILE A 275 11.45 9.31 -14.44
#